data_AF-A0AAD6C9I4-F1
#
_entry.id   AF-A0AAD6C9I4-F1
#
_cell.length_a   1.000
_cell.length_b   1.000
_cell.length_c   1.000
_cell.angle_alpha   90.00
_cell.angle_beta   90.00
_cell.angle_gamma   90.00
#
_symmetry.space_group_name_H-M   'P 1'
#
loop_
_entity.id
_entity.type
_entity.pdbx_description
1 polymer ?
#
loop_
_entity_poly.entity_id
_entity_poly.type
_entity_poly.pdbx_seq_one_letter_code
_entity_poly.pdbx_strand_id
1 'polypeptide(L)'
;MQIMTQLLEEGHEIFALDWLGYGLSDKPKHRESVTFELHMRTLIAFFNHVQLRDAILVAHSWGGVLHGYVSESTITRFISPDILEGDVEGYEAPYRHLAANARPSVEDFAYMGTGMPQFLLKDLRETSPWKILEAICGPKNFIELNALALLSERGDNARSYWQRQQPSNSHEASQSRLKIVVLFGERDPLVENYKETLVHVIGKNNMADWAPDGIWLQDAGHYPMEDKPEDVTRLIARLA
;
A
#
# COMPACT_ATOMS: atom_id res chain seq x y z
N MET A 1 12.94 -0.85 -16.42
CA MET A 1 13.96 0.19 -16.67
C MET A 1 13.49 1.32 -17.61
N GLN A 2 12.45 1.13 -18.43
CA GLN A 2 12.03 2.13 -19.43
C GLN A 2 11.44 3.42 -18.85
N ILE A 3 10.68 3.37 -17.75
CA ILE A 3 10.05 4.56 -17.14
C ILE A 3 11.08 5.59 -16.69
N MET A 4 12.08 5.18 -15.91
CA MET A 4 13.11 6.09 -15.40
C MET A 4 13.91 6.72 -16.55
N THR A 5 14.27 5.93 -17.56
CA THR A 5 14.99 6.45 -18.73
C THR A 5 14.16 7.51 -19.46
N GLN A 6 12.88 7.26 -19.71
CA GLN A 6 12.02 8.21 -20.40
C GLN A 6 11.81 9.50 -19.59
N LEU A 7 11.59 9.41 -18.27
CA LEU A 7 11.46 10.58 -17.42
C LEU A 7 12.75 11.42 -17.37
N LEU A 8 13.93 10.78 -17.40
CA LEU A 8 15.22 11.48 -17.50
C LEU A 8 15.36 12.21 -18.85
N GLU A 9 14.95 11.57 -19.95
CA GLU A 9 14.94 12.19 -21.29
C GLU A 9 13.97 13.38 -21.38
N GLU A 10 12.85 13.33 -20.64
CA GLU A 10 11.89 14.43 -20.48
C GLU A 10 12.43 15.55 -19.55
N GLY A 11 13.60 15.37 -18.94
CA GLY A 11 14.30 16.38 -18.15
C GLY A 11 13.98 16.35 -16.66
N HIS A 12 13.32 15.30 -16.15
CA HIS A 12 13.02 15.15 -14.73
C HIS A 12 14.24 14.65 -13.95
N GLU A 13 14.40 15.16 -12.73
CA GLU A 13 15.34 14.59 -11.76
C GLU A 13 14.68 13.39 -11.07
N ILE A 14 15.37 12.25 -11.05
CA ILE A 14 14.82 11.00 -10.54
C ILE A 14 15.65 10.50 -9.37
N PHE A 15 14.95 10.17 -8.29
CA PHE A 15 15.52 9.52 -7.14
C PHE A 15 14.86 8.16 -6.94
N ALA A 16 15.64 7.09 -7.03
CA ALA A 16 15.21 5.74 -6.70
C ALA A 16 15.76 5.36 -5.32
N LEU A 17 14.86 5.19 -4.34
CA LEU A 17 15.23 4.80 -2.99
C LEU A 17 15.11 3.29 -2.83
N ASP A 18 16.24 2.63 -2.59
CA ASP A 18 16.25 1.27 -2.07
C ASP A 18 15.94 1.30 -0.57
N TRP A 19 14.90 0.58 -0.14
CA TRP A 19 14.57 0.48 1.27
C TRP A 19 15.68 -0.21 2.07
N LEU A 20 15.87 0.16 3.35
CA LEU A 20 16.76 -0.59 4.23
C LEU A 20 16.33 -2.06 4.29
N GLY A 21 17.29 -2.95 4.03
CA GLY A 21 17.06 -4.39 3.82
C GLY A 21 16.94 -4.85 2.36
N TYR A 22 16.90 -3.92 1.39
CA TYR A 22 16.67 -4.20 -0.03
C TYR A 22 17.71 -3.55 -0.94
N GLY A 23 17.87 -4.11 -2.14
CA GLY A 23 18.70 -3.54 -3.20
C GLY A 23 20.14 -3.28 -2.74
N LEU A 24 20.62 -2.07 -3.04
CA LEU A 24 21.94 -1.58 -2.69
C LEU A 24 22.01 -0.90 -1.30
N SER A 25 20.88 -0.75 -0.62
CA SER A 25 20.83 -0.18 0.71
C SER A 25 21.40 -1.13 1.77
N ASP A 26 21.81 -0.56 2.91
CA ASP A 26 22.32 -1.34 4.03
C ASP A 26 21.32 -2.41 4.47
N LYS A 27 21.85 -3.60 4.79
CA LYS A 27 21.07 -4.73 5.29
C LYS A 27 21.22 -4.83 6.82
N PRO A 28 20.18 -4.47 7.60
CA PRO A 28 20.26 -4.56 9.06
C PRO A 28 20.59 -5.98 9.51
N LYS A 29 21.56 -6.09 10.43
CA LYS A 29 21.98 -7.39 11.00
C LYS A 29 20.88 -8.06 11.81
N HIS A 30 20.04 -7.24 12.42
CA HIS A 30 18.94 -7.64 13.27
C HIS A 30 17.63 -7.40 12.54
N ARG A 31 16.94 -8.49 12.25
CA ARG A 31 15.73 -8.54 11.45
C ARG A 31 14.59 -7.71 12.04
N GLU A 32 14.43 -7.75 13.35
CA GLU A 32 13.47 -6.97 14.13
C GLU A 32 13.65 -5.46 13.99
N SER A 33 14.77 -5.01 13.42
CA SER A 33 15.01 -3.60 13.12
C SER A 33 14.25 -3.14 11.88
N VAL A 34 13.93 -4.03 10.93
CA VAL A 34 13.20 -3.69 9.70
C VAL A 34 11.70 -3.61 10.01
N THR A 35 11.23 -2.39 10.24
CA THR A 35 9.84 -2.09 10.59
C THR A 35 9.24 -1.06 9.62
N PHE A 36 7.92 -0.99 9.53
CA PHE A 36 7.23 0.08 8.80
C PHE A 36 7.68 1.47 9.29
N GLU A 37 7.84 1.64 10.59
CA GLU A 37 8.32 2.89 11.18
C GLU A 37 9.75 3.22 10.73
N LEU A 38 10.65 2.23 10.66
CA LEU A 38 11.98 2.43 10.09
C LEU A 38 11.87 2.95 8.66
N HIS A 39 11.10 2.29 7.79
CA HIS A 39 10.96 2.71 6.39
C HIS A 39 10.37 4.12 6.27
N MET A 40 9.35 4.47 7.05
CA MET A 40 8.81 5.83 7.06
C MET A 40 9.81 6.88 7.54
N ARG A 41 10.57 6.58 8.59
CA ARG A 41 11.66 7.46 9.06
C ARG A 41 12.75 7.62 8.01
N THR A 42 13.10 6.54 7.31
CA THR A 42 14.06 6.58 6.19
C THR A 42 13.55 7.45 5.06
N LEU A 43 12.28 7.36 4.68
CA LEU A 43 11.69 8.20 3.65
C LEU A 43 11.73 9.69 4.03
N ILE A 44 11.36 10.02 5.26
CA ILE A 44 11.42 11.40 5.77
C ILE A 44 12.87 11.91 5.81
N ALA A 45 13.81 11.09 6.30
CA ALA A 45 15.22 11.44 6.33
C ALA A 45 15.78 11.66 4.91
N PHE A 46 15.38 10.82 3.95
CA PHE A 46 15.73 10.95 2.55
C PHE A 46 15.23 12.29 1.96
N PHE A 47 13.94 12.61 2.13
CA PHE A 47 13.37 13.88 1.68
C PHE A 47 14.10 15.09 2.26
N ASN A 48 14.41 15.05 3.56
CA ASN A 48 15.13 16.14 4.24
C ASN A 48 16.58 16.28 3.77
N HIS A 49 17.27 15.15 3.54
CA HIS A 49 18.67 15.14 3.12
C HIS A 49 18.84 15.68 1.69
N VAL A 50 17.97 15.24 0.78
CA VAL A 50 17.96 15.66 -0.63
C VAL A 50 17.29 17.04 -0.81
N GLN A 51 16.60 17.54 0.22
CA GLN A 51 15.87 18.80 0.22
C GLN A 51 14.71 18.84 -0.80
N LEU A 52 13.99 17.72 -0.93
CA LEU A 52 12.82 17.62 -1.80
C LEU A 52 11.66 18.45 -1.22
N ARG A 53 11.15 19.41 -2.01
CA ARG A 53 10.02 20.29 -1.62
C ARG A 53 8.79 20.09 -2.50
N ASP A 54 9.00 19.97 -3.80
CA ASP A 54 7.94 19.79 -4.80
C ASP A 54 8.24 18.53 -5.63
N ALA A 55 8.04 17.36 -4.99
CA ALA A 55 8.40 16.07 -5.57
C ALA A 55 7.16 15.18 -5.79
N ILE A 56 7.20 14.38 -6.85
CA ILE A 56 6.22 13.32 -7.08
C ILE A 56 6.74 12.05 -6.42
N LEU A 57 6.01 11.55 -5.43
CA LEU A 57 6.28 10.24 -4.84
C LEU A 57 5.53 9.17 -5.64
N VAL A 58 6.30 8.35 -6.37
CA VAL A 58 5.78 7.16 -7.04
C VAL A 58 6.06 5.95 -6.14
N ALA A 59 5.01 5.28 -5.68
CA ALA A 59 5.12 4.09 -4.86
C ALA A 59 4.47 2.90 -5.58
N HIS A 60 5.19 1.79 -5.65
CA HIS A 60 4.69 0.52 -6.14
C HIS A 60 4.64 -0.51 -5.01
N SER A 61 3.66 -1.41 -5.08
CA SER A 61 3.29 -2.45 -4.12
C SER A 61 4.42 -2.95 -3.22
N TRP A 62 4.10 -3.20 -1.95
CA TRP A 62 4.96 -3.92 -1.01
C TRP A 62 4.70 -5.44 -1.04
N GLY A 63 4.25 -6.00 -2.17
CA GLY A 63 4.06 -7.44 -2.33
C GLY A 63 2.88 -8.03 -1.55
N GLY A 64 1.89 -7.21 -1.15
CA GLY A 64 0.73 -7.55 -0.31
C GLY A 64 -0.14 -8.76 -0.71
N VAL A 65 0.17 -9.38 -1.84
CA VAL A 65 -0.85 -9.80 -2.80
C VAL A 65 -1.29 -11.25 -2.62
N LEU A 66 -0.47 -12.06 -1.95
CA LEU A 66 -0.75 -13.48 -1.70
C LEU A 66 -0.57 -13.85 -0.21
N HIS A 67 -0.41 -12.84 0.64
CA HIS A 67 0.08 -12.96 2.02
C HIS A 67 -0.81 -13.75 3.00
N GLY A 68 -2.08 -13.97 2.68
CA GLY A 68 -3.02 -14.71 3.54
C GLY A 68 -2.90 -16.23 3.45
N TYR A 69 -2.45 -16.76 2.30
CA TYR A 69 -2.48 -18.20 2.00
C TYR A 69 -1.10 -18.80 1.67
N VAL A 70 -0.14 -17.96 1.29
CA VAL A 70 1.17 -18.40 0.80
C VAL A 70 2.27 -17.58 1.48
N SER A 71 3.39 -18.22 1.85
CA SER A 71 4.51 -17.51 2.47
C SER A 71 5.11 -16.49 1.49
N GLU A 72 5.56 -15.35 2.01
CA GLU A 72 6.26 -14.34 1.21
C GLU A 72 7.46 -14.92 0.47
N SER A 73 8.16 -15.87 1.09
CA SER A 73 9.22 -16.62 0.44
C SER A 73 8.78 -17.38 -0.81
N THR A 74 7.57 -17.94 -0.81
CA THR A 74 7.01 -18.68 -1.95
C THR A 74 6.53 -17.71 -3.04
N ILE A 75 5.92 -16.59 -2.66
CA ILE A 75 5.46 -15.55 -3.59
C ILE A 75 6.64 -14.92 -4.30
N THR A 76 7.67 -14.53 -3.55
CA THR A 76 8.88 -13.92 -4.07
C THR A 76 9.64 -14.89 -4.98
N ARG A 77 9.73 -16.18 -4.64
CA ARG A 77 10.34 -17.20 -5.52
C ARG A 77 9.50 -17.50 -6.77
N PHE A 78 8.17 -17.34 -6.69
CA PHE A 78 7.30 -17.51 -7.85
C PHE A 78 7.42 -16.34 -8.83
N ILE A 79 7.52 -15.11 -8.31
CA ILE A 79 7.67 -13.88 -9.10
C ILE A 79 9.11 -13.73 -9.63
N SER A 80 10.11 -14.12 -8.84
CA SER A 80 11.52 -14.03 -9.18
C SER A 80 12.21 -15.36 -8.86
N PRO A 81 12.26 -16.32 -9.80
CA PRO A 81 12.79 -17.66 -9.55
C PRO A 81 14.30 -17.68 -9.27
N ASP A 82 15.03 -16.67 -9.76
CA ASP A 82 16.49 -16.57 -9.63
C ASP A 82 16.95 -15.72 -8.42
N ILE A 83 16.03 -15.32 -7.54
CA ILE A 83 16.34 -14.52 -6.36
C ILE A 83 17.22 -15.28 -5.35
N LEU A 84 18.19 -14.60 -4.74
CA LEU A 84 19.10 -15.19 -3.77
C LEU A 84 18.37 -15.54 -2.46
N GLU A 85 18.76 -16.65 -1.82
CA GLU A 85 18.20 -17.13 -0.54
C GLU A 85 18.16 -16.02 0.53
N GLY A 86 19.25 -15.25 0.66
CA GLY A 86 19.35 -14.16 1.63
C GLY A 86 18.41 -12.98 1.35
N ASP A 87 18.03 -12.77 0.09
CA ASP A 87 17.06 -11.73 -0.28
C ASP A 87 15.64 -12.20 0.00
N VAL A 88 15.32 -13.47 -0.30
CA VAL A 88 14.04 -14.09 0.07
C VAL A 88 13.82 -14.05 1.58
N GLU A 89 14.87 -14.33 2.35
CA GLU A 89 14.82 -14.24 3.81
C GLU A 89 14.61 -12.81 4.30
N GLY A 90 15.15 -11.82 3.59
CA GLY A 90 14.95 -10.39 3.82
C GLY A 90 13.51 -9.94 3.55
N TYR A 91 12.91 -10.39 2.45
CA TYR A 91 11.48 -10.18 2.16
C TYR A 91 10.62 -10.76 3.30
N GLU A 92 10.80 -12.02 3.66
CA GLU A 92 10.00 -12.69 4.70
C GLU A 92 10.26 -12.20 6.15
N ALA A 93 11.27 -11.35 6.34
CA ALA A 93 11.82 -10.98 7.64
C ALA A 93 10.88 -10.13 8.52
N PRO A 94 10.03 -9.23 8.02
CA PRO A 94 9.07 -8.55 8.88
C PRO A 94 7.97 -9.50 9.39
N TYR A 95 7.83 -10.70 8.81
CA TYR A 95 6.59 -11.45 8.94
C TYR A 95 6.68 -12.96 9.27
N ARG A 96 7.84 -13.64 9.19
CA ARG A 96 8.02 -15.09 9.53
C ARG A 96 7.43 -15.57 10.88
N HIS A 97 7.20 -14.68 11.85
CA HIS A 97 6.59 -15.05 13.15
C HIS A 97 5.06 -14.92 13.18
N LEU A 98 4.48 -14.29 12.17
CA LEU A 98 3.04 -14.23 11.96
C LEU A 98 2.66 -15.49 11.18
N ALA A 99 1.64 -16.19 11.65
CA ALA A 99 1.00 -17.23 10.87
C ALA A 99 0.52 -16.62 9.53
N ALA A 100 0.54 -17.39 8.44
CA ALA A 100 0.12 -16.88 7.13
C ALA A 100 -1.28 -16.24 7.18
N ASN A 101 -2.18 -16.83 7.98
CA ASN A 101 -3.53 -16.32 8.24
C ASN A 101 -3.63 -15.20 9.30
N ALA A 102 -2.53 -14.83 9.98
CA ALA A 102 -2.50 -13.69 10.90
C ALA A 102 -2.28 -12.35 10.16
N ARG A 103 -2.17 -12.40 8.84
CA ARG A 103 -1.94 -11.25 7.98
C ARG A 103 -3.22 -10.95 7.20
N PRO A 104 -3.62 -9.67 7.11
CA PRO A 104 -4.70 -9.26 6.21
C PRO A 104 -4.41 -9.76 4.80
N SER A 105 -5.29 -10.58 4.26
CA SER A 105 -5.23 -10.96 2.86
C SER A 105 -5.66 -9.78 1.98
N VAL A 106 -5.37 -9.89 0.68
CA VAL A 106 -5.96 -8.97 -0.32
C VAL A 106 -7.47 -9.03 -0.25
N GLU A 107 -8.05 -10.22 -0.10
CA GLU A 107 -9.49 -10.37 0.04
C GLU A 107 -10.00 -9.53 1.22
N ASP A 108 -9.35 -9.60 2.39
CA ASP A 108 -9.72 -8.82 3.58
C ASP A 108 -9.66 -7.30 3.34
N PHE A 109 -8.65 -6.83 2.61
CA PHE A 109 -8.55 -5.41 2.26
C PHE A 109 -9.59 -4.99 1.21
N ALA A 110 -9.83 -5.81 0.18
CA ALA A 110 -10.86 -5.56 -0.83
C ALA A 110 -12.28 -5.55 -0.23
N TYR A 111 -12.54 -6.43 0.74
CA TYR A 111 -13.80 -6.45 1.49
C TYR A 111 -14.01 -5.19 2.36
N MET A 112 -12.95 -4.45 2.70
CA MET A 112 -13.10 -3.14 3.34
C MET A 112 -13.87 -2.16 2.46
N GLY A 113 -13.82 -2.30 1.13
CA GLY A 113 -14.46 -1.37 0.21
C GLY A 113 -15.97 -1.56 0.03
N THR A 114 -16.51 -2.77 0.18
CA THR A 114 -17.78 -3.12 -0.50
C THR A 114 -18.82 -3.91 0.31
N GLY A 115 -18.52 -4.49 1.48
CA GLY A 115 -19.39 -5.53 2.07
C GLY A 115 -20.05 -5.25 3.42
N MET A 116 -19.29 -4.83 4.44
CA MET A 116 -19.79 -4.69 5.82
C MET A 116 -19.79 -3.24 6.31
N PRO A 117 -20.82 -2.79 7.05
CA PRO A 117 -20.77 -1.50 7.72
C PRO A 117 -19.61 -1.50 8.74
N GLN A 118 -18.56 -0.73 8.45
CA GLN A 118 -17.28 -0.73 9.18
C GLN A 118 -17.42 -0.37 10.68
N PHE A 119 -18.38 0.48 11.03
CA PHE A 119 -18.71 0.79 12.42
C PHE A 119 -19.18 -0.45 13.20
N LEU A 120 -19.84 -1.39 12.52
CA LEU A 120 -20.45 -2.55 13.14
C LEU A 120 -19.38 -3.45 13.78
N LEU A 121 -18.32 -3.82 13.06
CA LEU A 121 -17.29 -4.73 13.58
C LEU A 121 -16.42 -4.08 14.68
N LYS A 122 -16.09 -2.80 14.51
CA LYS A 122 -15.33 -2.04 15.51
C LYS A 122 -16.11 -1.92 16.83
N ASP A 123 -17.36 -1.50 16.75
CA ASP A 123 -18.19 -1.31 17.94
C ASP A 123 -18.57 -2.65 18.58
N LEU A 124 -18.87 -3.67 17.75
CA LEU A 124 -19.17 -5.02 18.22
C LEU A 124 -18.00 -5.63 18.99
N ARG A 125 -16.75 -5.43 18.55
CA ARG A 125 -15.55 -5.95 19.24
C ARG A 125 -15.46 -5.53 20.70
N GLU A 126 -15.94 -4.34 21.03
CA GLU A 126 -15.88 -3.84 22.41
C GLU A 126 -16.99 -4.36 23.31
N THR A 127 -18.04 -4.98 22.73
CA THR A 127 -19.19 -5.47 23.47
C THR A 127 -18.91 -6.75 24.27
N SER A 128 -19.60 -6.92 25.40
CA SER A 128 -19.50 -8.14 26.21
C SER A 128 -19.86 -9.43 25.43
N PRO A 129 -20.89 -9.45 24.56
CA PRO A 129 -21.19 -10.63 23.73
C PRO A 129 -20.03 -11.06 22.84
N TRP A 130 -19.29 -10.13 22.24
CA TRP A 130 -18.11 -10.45 21.42
C TRP A 130 -17.01 -11.11 22.24
N LYS A 131 -16.70 -10.55 23.41
CA LYS A 131 -15.69 -11.09 24.34
C LYS A 131 -16.08 -12.48 24.88
N ILE A 132 -17.38 -12.73 25.08
CA ILE A 132 -17.91 -14.05 25.45
C ILE A 132 -17.78 -15.03 24.29
N LEU A 133 -18.12 -14.63 23.06
CA LEU A 133 -17.97 -15.46 21.87
C LEU A 133 -16.51 -15.81 21.59
N GLU A 134 -15.60 -14.86 21.72
CA GLU A 134 -14.14 -15.07 21.62
C GLU A 134 -13.66 -16.08 22.67
N ALA A 135 -14.14 -15.96 23.92
CA ALA A 135 -13.79 -16.88 25.00
C ALA A 135 -14.30 -18.32 24.77
N ILE A 136 -15.48 -18.46 24.13
CA ILE A 136 -16.09 -19.77 23.82
C ILE A 136 -15.42 -20.42 22.60
N CYS A 137 -15.23 -19.65 21.52
CA CYS A 137 -14.65 -20.13 20.27
C CYS A 137 -13.13 -20.32 20.35
N GLY A 138 -12.50 -19.68 21.33
CA GLY A 138 -11.06 -19.66 21.53
C GLY A 138 -10.37 -18.63 20.61
N PRO A 139 -9.27 -18.01 21.08
CA PRO A 139 -8.65 -16.88 20.38
C PRO A 139 -8.22 -17.25 18.96
N LYS A 140 -7.72 -18.47 18.73
CA LYS A 140 -7.26 -18.93 17.41
C LYS A 140 -8.32 -18.92 16.33
N ASN A 141 -9.59 -19.18 16.69
CA ASN A 141 -10.71 -19.21 15.75
C ASN A 141 -11.37 -17.84 15.59
N PHE A 142 -10.97 -16.85 16.40
CA PHE A 142 -11.45 -15.48 16.38
C PHE A 142 -10.42 -14.48 15.83
N ILE A 143 -9.22 -14.95 15.46
CA ILE A 143 -8.13 -14.12 14.92
C ILE A 143 -8.58 -13.34 13.69
N GLU A 144 -9.25 -13.99 12.74
CA GLU A 144 -9.69 -13.36 11.49
C GLU A 144 -10.72 -12.25 11.75
N LEU A 145 -11.70 -12.51 12.61
CA LEU A 145 -12.69 -11.51 13.04
C LEU A 145 -12.05 -10.32 13.77
N ASN A 146 -11.09 -10.57 14.65
CA ASN A 146 -10.34 -9.52 15.34
C ASN A 146 -9.42 -8.74 14.39
N ALA A 147 -8.81 -9.42 13.41
CA ALA A 147 -8.00 -8.79 12.37
C ALA A 147 -8.86 -7.88 11.50
N LEU A 148 -10.04 -8.33 11.07
CA LEU A 148 -11.01 -7.53 10.34
C LEU A 148 -11.49 -6.31 11.15
N ALA A 149 -11.78 -6.48 12.44
CA ALA A 149 -12.17 -5.36 13.30
C ALA A 149 -11.04 -4.33 13.47
N LEU A 150 -9.80 -4.79 13.66
CA LEU A 150 -8.61 -3.91 13.74
C LEU A 150 -8.35 -3.19 12.41
N LEU A 151 -8.52 -3.88 11.29
CA LEU A 151 -8.40 -3.28 9.95
C LEU A 151 -9.47 -2.22 9.72
N SER A 152 -10.71 -2.47 10.15
CA SER A 152 -11.80 -1.50 10.08
C SER A 152 -11.46 -0.22 10.85
N GLU A 153 -10.93 -0.34 12.07
CA GLU A 153 -10.47 0.80 12.86
C GLU A 153 -9.33 1.57 12.17
N ARG A 154 -8.38 0.87 11.55
CA ARG A 154 -7.30 1.50 10.79
C ARG A 154 -7.83 2.22 9.54
N GLY A 155 -8.79 1.63 8.84
CA GLY A 155 -9.48 2.25 7.70
C GLY A 155 -10.17 3.56 8.10
N ASP A 156 -10.89 3.56 9.22
CA ASP A 156 -11.54 4.77 9.76
C ASP A 156 -10.52 5.86 10.13
N ASN A 157 -9.41 5.48 10.77
CA ASN A 157 -8.35 6.41 11.14
C ASN A 157 -7.70 7.04 9.90
N ALA A 158 -7.42 6.24 8.87
CA ALA A 158 -6.89 6.71 7.60
C ALA A 158 -7.88 7.66 6.90
N ARG A 159 -9.15 7.29 6.83
CA ARG A 159 -10.21 8.11 6.23
C ARG A 159 -10.39 9.44 6.96
N SER A 160 -10.41 9.40 8.29
CA SER A 160 -10.51 10.60 9.13
C SER A 160 -9.29 11.51 8.96
N TYR A 161 -8.09 10.94 8.79
CA TYR A 161 -6.90 11.70 8.44
C TYR A 161 -7.09 12.44 7.11
N TRP A 162 -7.49 11.74 6.05
CA TRP A 162 -7.72 12.32 4.72
C TRP A 162 -8.85 13.35 4.68
N GLN A 163 -9.89 13.18 5.49
CA GLN A 163 -10.96 14.16 5.64
C GLN A 163 -10.50 15.43 6.37
N ARG A 164 -9.64 15.31 7.39
CA ARG A 164 -9.09 16.46 8.13
C ARG A 164 -8.11 17.30 7.33
N GLN A 165 -7.48 16.73 6.31
CA GLN A 165 -6.61 17.46 5.38
C GLN A 165 -7.39 18.36 4.42
N GLN A 166 -8.72 18.43 4.53
CA GLN A 166 -9.55 19.35 3.75
C GLN A 166 -9.47 20.76 4.37
N PRO A 167 -8.98 21.78 3.63
CA PRO A 167 -8.97 23.15 4.12
C PRO A 167 -10.39 23.69 4.24
N SER A 168 -10.70 24.35 5.35
CA SER A 168 -12.01 24.95 5.63
C SER A 168 -12.30 26.23 4.84
N ASN A 169 -11.28 26.82 4.19
CA ASN A 169 -11.38 28.08 3.46
C ASN A 169 -10.87 27.97 2.02
N SER A 170 -11.65 28.51 1.08
CA SER A 170 -11.46 28.45 -0.38
C SER A 170 -10.22 29.19 -0.92
N HIS A 171 -9.60 30.09 -0.15
CA HIS A 171 -8.50 30.94 -0.62
C HIS A 171 -7.08 30.37 -0.38
N GLU A 172 -6.89 29.43 0.54
CA GLU A 172 -5.61 28.72 0.74
C GLU A 172 -5.56 27.35 0.04
N ALA A 173 -6.70 26.88 -0.47
CA ALA A 173 -6.90 25.52 -0.97
C ALA A 173 -6.11 25.15 -2.25
N SER A 174 -5.60 26.14 -2.99
CA SER A 174 -4.99 25.89 -4.30
C SER A 174 -3.48 25.66 -4.25
N GLN A 175 -2.79 25.95 -3.14
CA GLN A 175 -1.31 25.93 -3.11
C GLN A 175 -0.69 24.75 -2.34
N SER A 176 -1.46 23.96 -1.58
CA SER A 176 -0.89 22.88 -0.73
C SER A 176 -1.61 21.53 -0.81
N ARG A 177 -2.57 21.34 -1.73
CA ARG A 177 -3.32 20.08 -1.83
C ARG A 177 -2.48 19.00 -2.51
N LEU A 178 -2.20 17.91 -1.80
CA LEU A 178 -1.64 16.69 -2.40
C LEU A 178 -2.57 16.20 -3.51
N LYS A 179 -2.02 16.01 -4.72
CA LYS A 179 -2.72 15.39 -5.85
C LYS A 179 -2.32 13.93 -5.92
N ILE A 180 -3.30 13.03 -5.83
CA ILE A 180 -3.06 11.59 -5.79
C ILE A 180 -3.66 10.93 -7.03
N VAL A 181 -2.93 9.96 -7.59
CA VAL A 181 -3.43 9.09 -8.66
C VAL A 181 -3.21 7.65 -8.20
N VAL A 182 -4.28 6.86 -8.26
CA VAL A 182 -4.24 5.43 -7.98
C VAL A 182 -4.35 4.69 -9.32
N LEU A 183 -3.40 3.81 -9.61
CA LEU A 183 -3.24 3.15 -10.90
C LEU A 183 -3.12 1.64 -10.71
N PHE A 184 -3.96 0.87 -11.41
CA PHE A 184 -3.93 -0.59 -11.41
C PHE A 184 -4.13 -1.13 -12.83
N GLY A 185 -3.62 -2.33 -13.13
CA GLY A 185 -3.90 -3.01 -14.39
C GLY A 185 -5.29 -3.65 -14.38
N GLU A 186 -6.05 -3.50 -15.47
CA GLU A 186 -7.41 -4.04 -15.60
C GLU A 186 -7.46 -5.58 -15.51
N ARG A 187 -6.40 -6.24 -15.97
CA ARG A 187 -6.28 -7.71 -16.00
C ARG A 187 -5.49 -8.24 -14.81
N ASP A 188 -5.28 -7.44 -13.77
CA ASP A 188 -4.60 -7.90 -12.56
C ASP A 188 -5.43 -9.00 -11.88
N PRO A 189 -4.95 -10.27 -11.88
CA PRO A 189 -5.72 -11.37 -11.36
C PRO A 189 -5.67 -11.44 -9.83
N LEU A 190 -4.88 -10.57 -9.19
CA LEU A 190 -4.51 -10.74 -7.79
C LEU A 190 -5.18 -9.76 -6.83
N VAL A 191 -5.69 -8.61 -7.29
CA VAL A 191 -6.18 -7.53 -6.41
C VAL A 191 -7.50 -6.93 -6.88
N GLU A 192 -8.51 -7.79 -7.09
CA GLU A 192 -9.85 -7.35 -7.47
C GLU A 192 -10.40 -6.33 -6.44
N ASN A 193 -10.90 -5.18 -6.92
CA ASN A 193 -11.47 -4.07 -6.11
C ASN A 193 -10.50 -3.28 -5.20
N TYR A 194 -9.19 -3.49 -5.29
CA TYR A 194 -8.21 -2.74 -4.49
C TYR A 194 -8.18 -1.24 -4.82
N LYS A 195 -8.25 -0.91 -6.11
CA LYS A 195 -8.26 0.48 -6.57
C LYS A 195 -9.43 1.23 -5.98
N GLU A 196 -10.63 0.65 -6.07
CA GLU A 196 -11.87 1.22 -5.54
C GLU A 196 -11.75 1.42 -4.03
N THR A 197 -11.19 0.45 -3.31
CA THR A 197 -10.96 0.55 -1.87
C THR A 197 -9.99 1.69 -1.53
N LEU A 198 -8.87 1.80 -2.23
CA LEU A 198 -7.89 2.88 -2.01
C LEU A 198 -8.49 4.26 -2.33
N VAL A 199 -9.16 4.40 -3.47
CA VAL A 199 -9.86 5.63 -3.85
C VAL A 199 -10.93 6.00 -2.82
N HIS A 200 -11.63 5.01 -2.27
CA HIS A 200 -12.64 5.22 -1.25
C HIS A 200 -12.05 5.67 0.10
N VAL A 201 -10.91 5.10 0.52
CA VAL A 201 -10.21 5.48 1.77
C VAL A 201 -9.58 6.87 1.65
N ILE A 202 -8.92 7.15 0.53
CA ILE A 202 -8.27 8.44 0.28
C ILE A 202 -9.30 9.54 0.03
N GLY A 203 -10.41 9.20 -0.65
CA GLY A 203 -11.50 10.09 -0.99
C GLY A 203 -11.27 10.81 -2.32
N LYS A 204 -12.33 10.93 -3.13
CA LYS A 204 -12.29 11.55 -4.47
C LYS A 204 -11.77 12.98 -4.47
N ASN A 205 -12.06 13.74 -3.42
CA ASN A 205 -11.60 15.13 -3.27
C ASN A 205 -10.08 15.25 -3.14
N ASN A 206 -9.38 14.16 -2.81
CA ASN A 206 -7.93 14.10 -2.71
C ASN A 206 -7.26 13.59 -4.00
N MET A 207 -8.05 13.01 -4.92
CA MET A 207 -7.55 12.55 -6.22
C MET A 207 -7.19 13.73 -7.15
N ALA A 208 -6.39 13.46 -8.17
CA ALA A 208 -6.19 14.38 -9.28
C ALA A 208 -7.51 14.57 -10.06
N ASP A 209 -7.78 15.80 -10.50
CA ASP A 209 -9.06 16.17 -11.13
C ASP A 209 -9.37 15.36 -12.41
N TRP A 210 -8.32 14.84 -13.05
CA TRP A 210 -8.42 14.01 -14.25
C TRP A 210 -8.45 12.50 -13.97
N ALA A 211 -8.34 12.07 -12.72
CA ALA A 211 -8.45 10.68 -12.28
C ALA A 211 -9.22 10.54 -10.95
N PRO A 212 -10.46 11.07 -10.84
CA PRO A 212 -11.21 11.11 -9.58
C PRO A 212 -11.57 9.72 -9.02
N ASP A 213 -11.57 8.69 -9.88
CA ASP A 213 -11.87 7.29 -9.54
C ASP A 213 -10.64 6.37 -9.62
N GLY A 214 -9.44 6.97 -9.72
CA GLY A 214 -8.23 6.25 -10.14
C GLY A 214 -8.32 5.79 -11.59
N ILE A 215 -7.32 5.03 -12.04
CA ILE A 215 -7.21 4.54 -13.43
C ILE A 215 -7.02 3.03 -13.44
N TRP A 216 -7.84 2.36 -14.25
CA TRP A 216 -7.58 1.01 -14.74
C TRP A 216 -6.81 1.11 -16.06
N LEU A 217 -5.58 0.60 -16.10
CA LEU A 217 -4.82 0.49 -17.34
C LEU A 217 -5.30 -0.71 -18.15
N GLN A 218 -5.86 -0.41 -19.32
CA GLN A 218 -6.35 -1.41 -20.25
C GLN A 218 -5.20 -2.33 -20.68
N ASP A 219 -5.48 -3.63 -20.74
CA ASP A 219 -4.53 -4.67 -21.12
C ASP A 219 -3.26 -4.78 -20.25
N ALA A 220 -3.23 -4.16 -19.07
CA ALA A 220 -2.16 -4.33 -18.09
C ALA A 220 -2.58 -5.32 -16.98
N GLY A 221 -1.63 -6.11 -16.49
CA GLY A 221 -1.77 -7.02 -15.37
C GLY A 221 -1.26 -6.42 -14.06
N HIS A 222 -0.69 -7.27 -13.21
CA HIS A 222 -0.26 -6.89 -11.86
C HIS A 222 0.89 -5.87 -11.82
N TYR A 223 1.74 -5.88 -12.85
CA TYR A 223 2.88 -4.97 -12.98
C TYR A 223 2.63 -3.97 -14.13
N PRO A 224 1.73 -2.99 -13.97
CA PRO A 224 1.37 -2.06 -15.04
C PRO A 224 2.57 -1.23 -15.53
N MET A 225 3.58 -1.02 -14.69
CA MET A 225 4.84 -0.36 -15.05
C MET A 225 5.72 -1.19 -15.98
N GLU A 226 5.55 -2.50 -16.02
CA GLU A 226 6.25 -3.41 -16.93
C GLU A 226 5.43 -3.65 -18.19
N ASP A 227 4.12 -3.80 -18.05
CA ASP A 227 3.21 -4.07 -19.17
C ASP A 227 2.98 -2.84 -20.07
N LYS A 228 2.84 -1.64 -19.47
CA LYS A 228 2.50 -0.38 -20.14
C LYS A 228 3.39 0.79 -19.68
N PRO A 229 4.73 0.68 -19.76
CA PRO A 229 5.66 1.67 -19.20
C PRO A 229 5.43 3.08 -19.75
N GLU A 230 5.17 3.23 -21.05
CA GLU A 230 4.93 4.54 -21.68
C GLU A 230 3.65 5.21 -21.15
N ASP A 231 2.58 4.44 -20.93
CA ASP A 231 1.33 4.93 -20.38
C ASP A 231 1.53 5.41 -18.95
N VAL A 232 2.24 4.61 -18.13
CA VAL A 232 2.59 4.96 -16.76
C VAL A 232 3.46 6.23 -16.72
N THR A 233 4.48 6.34 -17.58
CA THR A 233 5.32 7.54 -17.67
C THR A 233 4.49 8.79 -17.97
N ARG A 234 3.59 8.73 -18.97
CA ARG A 234 2.72 9.86 -19.32
C ARG A 234 1.81 10.27 -18.16
N LEU A 235 1.33 9.32 -17.37
CA LEU A 235 0.51 9.60 -16.19
C LEU A 235 1.32 10.25 -15.06
N ILE A 236 2.57 9.81 -14.84
CA ILE A 236 3.49 10.44 -13.89
C ILE A 236 3.82 11.87 -14.33
N ALA A 237 4.18 12.07 -15.60
CA ALA A 237 4.50 13.40 -16.14
C ALA A 237 3.30 14.37 -16.05
N ARG A 238 2.07 13.86 -16.11
CA ARG A 238 0.85 14.69 -15.94
C ARG A 238 0.62 15.17 -14.50
N LEU A 239 1.32 14.60 -13.52
CA LEU A 239 1.30 15.06 -12.13
C LEU A 239 2.35 16.15 -11.84
N ALA A 240 3.37 16.29 -12.70
CA ALA A 240 4.39 17.33 -12.63
C ALA A 240 3.80 18.69 -13.02
#